data_AF-A0A061IX47-F1
#
_entry.id   AF-A0A061IX47-F1
#
_cell.length_a   1.000
_cell.length_b   1.000
_cell.length_c   1.000
_cell.angle_alpha   90.00
_cell.angle_beta   90.00
_cell.angle_gamma   90.00
#
_symmetry.space_group_name_H-M   'P 1'
#
loop_
_entity.id
_entity.type
_entity.pdbx_description
1 polymer ?
#
loop_
_entity_poly.entity_id
_entity_poly.type
_entity_poly.pdbx_seq_one_letter_code
_entity_poly.pdbx_strand_id
1 'polypeptide(L)'
;MLFLRGDERMHCPVCRKDCGEEALLMAHMAEEGHSQWDTDTIPTLAPFCITAEKFMEGDEEEEEENANGDNAAENDGDDDVEEDWSVEPAVCLLCETASENCLSHMIDAHGVDFRAAVQSHVGVRDVYDIIRIVNIIRKCVARGTCPFNYRGESTDAETCRCSMVASSLEAHLREHPLHVLPRVVPSDDRELIPVLCGDAFISSVVVGGDLLTQAEEDPDYPMVPTIAEMARKQAEGRQKRGSM
;
A
#
# COMPACT_ATOMS: atom_id res chain seq x y z
N MET A 1 5.17 -16.18 0.44
CA MET A 1 5.18 -16.18 1.92
C MET A 1 6.25 -15.19 2.37
N LEU A 2 5.87 -13.99 2.84
CA LEU A 2 6.80 -12.89 3.17
C LEU A 2 6.97 -12.63 4.67
N PHE A 3 6.51 -13.54 5.53
CA PHE A 3 6.69 -13.42 6.97
C PHE A 3 7.40 -14.66 7.49
N LEU A 4 8.72 -14.55 7.71
CA LEU A 4 9.43 -15.49 8.56
C LEU A 4 8.92 -15.29 9.98
N ARG A 5 8.00 -16.16 10.39
CA ARG A 5 7.61 -16.31 11.80
C ARG A 5 8.80 -16.85 12.59
N GLY A 6 9.11 -16.23 13.72
CA GLY A 6 9.69 -16.93 14.87
C GLY A 6 11.17 -16.68 15.19
N ASP A 7 11.83 -15.71 14.55
CA ASP A 7 13.16 -15.28 14.98
C ASP A 7 13.08 -13.89 15.63
N GLU A 8 13.13 -13.85 16.96
CA GLU A 8 13.23 -12.59 17.73
C GLU A 8 14.65 -11.99 17.65
N ARG A 9 15.59 -12.70 17.02
CA ARG A 9 16.96 -12.22 16.83
C ARG A 9 17.01 -11.15 15.75
N MET A 10 17.74 -10.09 16.04
CA MET A 10 17.95 -8.98 15.14
C MET A 10 19.01 -9.36 14.12
N HIS A 11 18.66 -9.26 12.84
CA HIS A 11 19.58 -9.49 11.72
C HIS A 11 19.96 -8.16 11.07
N CYS A 12 21.20 -8.03 10.62
CA CYS A 12 21.60 -6.87 9.84
C CYS A 12 20.82 -6.82 8.52
N PRO A 13 20.11 -5.72 8.20
CA PRO A 13 19.33 -5.63 6.97
C PRO A 13 20.20 -5.58 5.70
N VAL A 14 21.46 -5.15 5.83
CA VAL A 14 22.41 -5.01 4.72
C VAL A 14 23.07 -6.36 4.40
N CYS A 15 23.79 -6.95 5.36
CA CYS A 15 24.58 -8.17 5.13
C CYS A 15 23.92 -9.46 5.64
N ARG A 16 22.73 -9.38 6.26
CA ARG A 16 21.97 -10.51 6.83
C ARG A 16 22.67 -11.28 7.96
N LYS A 17 23.71 -10.72 8.57
CA LYS A 17 24.38 -11.31 9.74
C LYS A 17 23.43 -11.32 10.94
N ASP A 18 23.34 -12.46 11.63
CA ASP A 18 22.67 -12.58 12.93
C ASP A 18 23.45 -11.76 13.96
N CYS A 19 22.81 -10.72 14.49
CA CYS A 19 23.37 -9.85 15.52
C CYS A 19 22.81 -10.17 16.91
N GLY A 20 21.81 -11.05 17.03
CA GLY A 20 21.15 -11.37 18.29
C GLY A 20 20.30 -10.20 18.81
N GLU A 21 20.91 -9.31 19.61
CA GLU A 21 20.22 -8.21 20.30
C GLU A 21 20.48 -6.85 19.64
N GLU A 22 19.59 -5.87 19.93
CA GLU A 22 19.63 -4.53 19.34
C GLU A 22 20.99 -3.83 19.52
N ALA A 23 21.59 -3.90 20.71
CA ALA A 23 22.88 -3.25 20.99
C ALA A 23 24.02 -3.80 20.10
N LEU A 24 24.00 -5.11 19.82
CA LEU A 24 24.99 -5.77 18.96
C LEU A 24 24.74 -5.46 17.48
N LEU A 25 23.47 -5.33 17.07
CA LEU A 25 23.13 -4.85 15.73
C LEU A 25 23.65 -3.42 15.51
N MET A 26 23.42 -2.52 16.46
CA MET A 26 23.87 -1.13 16.36
C MET A 26 25.41 -1.03 16.31
N ALA A 27 26.12 -1.84 17.10
CA ALA A 27 27.58 -1.91 17.05
C ALA A 27 28.07 -2.43 15.68
N HIS A 28 27.47 -3.50 15.17
CA HIS A 28 27.81 -4.06 13.86
C HIS A 28 27.54 -3.06 12.72
N MET A 29 26.42 -2.33 12.76
CA MET A 29 26.10 -1.31 11.75
C MET A 29 27.09 -0.15 11.75
N ALA A 30 27.62 0.23 12.92
CA ALA A 30 28.64 1.25 13.02
C ALA A 30 30.01 0.76 12.54
N GLU A 31 30.39 -0.48 12.87
CA GLU A 31 31.68 -1.08 12.50
C GLU A 31 31.82 -1.33 10.99
N GLU A 32 30.77 -1.85 10.36
CA GLU A 32 30.77 -2.20 8.94
C GLU A 32 30.26 -1.05 8.04
N GLY A 33 29.95 0.12 8.61
CA GLY A 33 29.42 1.24 7.85
C GLY A 33 27.99 1.05 7.31
N HIS A 34 27.26 0.03 7.77
CA HIS A 34 25.86 -0.25 7.38
C HIS A 34 24.83 0.73 7.97
N SER A 35 25.27 1.86 8.52
CA SER A 35 24.40 2.94 9.01
C SER A 35 23.92 3.87 7.89
N GLN A 36 24.63 3.89 6.75
CA GLN A 36 24.22 4.59 5.53
C GLN A 36 23.84 3.55 4.48
N TRP A 37 22.68 3.75 3.84
CA TRP A 37 22.14 2.81 2.85
C TRP A 37 22.14 3.50 1.49
N ASP A 38 23.03 3.06 0.63
CA ASP A 38 23.29 3.57 -0.70
C ASP A 38 23.63 2.40 -1.65
N THR A 39 24.02 2.70 -2.88
CA THR A 39 24.38 1.67 -3.86
C THR A 39 25.69 0.95 -3.53
N ASP A 40 26.54 1.52 -2.68
CA ASP A 40 27.81 0.91 -2.28
C ASP A 40 27.58 -0.14 -1.16
N THR A 41 26.66 0.16 -0.25
CA THR A 41 26.29 -0.71 0.87
C THR A 41 25.21 -1.72 0.52
N ILE A 42 24.24 -1.36 -0.34
CA ILE A 42 23.20 -2.27 -0.84
C ILE A 42 23.17 -2.17 -2.38
N PRO A 43 24.00 -2.94 -3.09
CA PRO A 43 24.10 -2.86 -4.55
C PRO A 43 22.79 -3.07 -5.31
N THR A 44 21.86 -3.83 -4.73
CA THR A 44 20.53 -4.07 -5.32
C THR A 44 19.63 -2.83 -5.29
N LEU A 45 19.99 -1.75 -4.59
CA LEU A 45 19.28 -0.46 -4.66
C LEU A 45 19.58 0.30 -5.97
N ALA A 46 20.66 -0.02 -6.68
CA ALA A 46 21.10 0.73 -7.86
C ALA A 46 20.01 0.97 -8.93
N PRO A 47 19.14 0.00 -9.28
CA PRO A 47 18.06 0.23 -10.25
C PRO A 47 17.00 1.25 -9.80
N PHE A 48 16.94 1.55 -8.50
CA PHE A 48 15.95 2.45 -7.89
C PHE A 48 16.53 3.81 -7.51
N CYS A 49 17.86 3.96 -7.59
CA CYS A 49 18.53 5.22 -7.30
C CYS A 49 18.61 6.08 -8.56
N ILE A 50 18.04 7.29 -8.51
CA ILE A 50 18.29 8.34 -9.51
C ILE A 50 19.66 8.94 -9.21
N THR A 51 20.73 8.16 -9.32
CA THR A 51 22.06 8.73 -9.38
C THR A 51 22.22 9.28 -10.78
N ALA A 52 22.19 10.61 -10.92
CA ALA A 52 22.74 11.29 -12.08
C ALA A 52 24.11 10.64 -12.32
N GLU A 53 24.27 9.99 -13.47
CA GLU A 53 25.52 9.41 -13.89
C GLU A 53 26.60 10.45 -13.59
N LYS A 54 27.56 10.11 -12.72
CA LYS A 54 28.76 10.92 -12.58
C LYS A 54 29.37 10.91 -13.97
N PHE A 55 29.17 11.99 -14.72
CA PHE A 55 29.90 12.29 -15.94
C PHE A 55 31.38 12.14 -15.59
N MET A 56 31.97 11.01 -15.95
CA MET A 56 33.40 10.89 -15.97
C MET A 56 33.85 11.82 -17.08
N GLU A 57 34.38 12.97 -16.71
CA GLU A 57 35.26 13.76 -17.58
C GLU A 57 36.34 12.81 -18.10
N GLY A 58 36.30 12.56 -19.41
CA GLY A 58 37.23 11.70 -20.12
C GLY A 58 37.35 12.19 -21.57
N ASP A 59 38.32 13.08 -21.77
CA ASP A 59 39.08 13.43 -22.97
C ASP A 59 38.44 13.36 -24.37
N GLU A 60 38.43 14.54 -24.98
CA GLU A 60 38.66 14.93 -26.37
C GLU A 60 38.96 13.81 -27.39
N GLU A 61 38.19 13.80 -28.49
CA GLU A 61 38.77 13.83 -29.85
C GLU A 61 37.73 14.37 -30.84
N GLU A 62 38.07 15.53 -31.43
CA GLU A 62 37.38 16.15 -32.56
C GLU A 62 37.56 15.31 -33.83
N GLU A 63 36.50 15.06 -34.60
CA GLU A 63 36.62 15.02 -36.06
C GLU A 63 35.38 15.63 -36.73
N GLU A 64 35.69 16.51 -37.69
CA GLU A 64 34.82 17.39 -38.43
C GLU A 64 33.99 16.68 -39.53
N GLU A 65 32.85 17.33 -39.82
CA GLU A 65 32.14 17.44 -41.10
C GLU A 65 32.22 16.29 -42.14
N ASN A 66 31.06 15.75 -42.50
CA ASN A 66 30.75 15.55 -43.92
C ASN A 66 29.25 15.47 -44.23
N ALA A 67 28.93 16.00 -45.40
CA ALA A 67 27.60 16.35 -45.88
C ALA A 67 26.81 15.18 -46.52
N ASN A 68 25.50 15.42 -46.60
CA ASN A 68 24.58 15.02 -47.67
C ASN A 68 23.93 13.61 -47.56
N GLY A 69 22.59 13.56 -47.60
CA GLY A 69 21.85 12.31 -47.68
C GLY A 69 20.35 12.45 -47.46
N ASP A 70 19.66 13.00 -48.46
CA ASP A 70 18.21 12.93 -48.59
C ASP A 70 17.76 11.46 -48.73
N ASN A 71 16.80 11.01 -47.92
CA ASN A 71 15.70 10.06 -48.19
C ASN A 71 15.31 9.15 -47.00
N ALA A 72 14.01 9.24 -46.69
CA ALA A 72 13.12 8.14 -46.31
C ALA A 72 13.38 7.39 -44.99
N ALA A 73 12.60 7.73 -43.97
CA ALA A 73 11.45 6.89 -43.59
C ALA A 73 10.67 7.61 -42.49
N GLU A 74 9.39 7.85 -42.76
CA GLU A 74 8.38 8.02 -41.72
C GLU A 74 8.48 6.80 -40.80
N ASN A 75 9.14 6.98 -39.66
CA ASN A 75 8.94 6.11 -38.51
C ASN A 75 7.95 6.83 -37.61
N ASP A 76 6.68 6.85 -38.04
CA ASP A 76 5.54 6.86 -37.13
C ASP A 76 5.59 5.54 -36.33
N GLY A 77 6.60 5.45 -35.46
CA GLY A 77 6.63 4.50 -34.38
C GLY A 77 5.67 5.03 -33.33
N ASP A 78 4.38 4.88 -33.64
CA ASP A 78 3.32 4.80 -32.65
C ASP A 78 3.57 3.50 -31.86
N ASP A 79 4.64 3.51 -31.06
CA ASP A 79 4.78 2.63 -29.91
C ASP A 79 3.80 3.16 -28.86
N ASP A 80 2.51 3.11 -29.20
CA ASP A 80 1.42 2.90 -28.26
C ASP A 80 1.68 1.51 -27.65
N VAL A 81 2.71 1.44 -26.81
CA VAL A 81 2.78 0.45 -25.75
C VAL A 81 1.54 0.77 -24.94
N GLU A 82 0.44 0.07 -25.25
CA GLU A 82 -0.80 0.05 -24.49
C GLU A 82 -0.40 -0.39 -23.08
N GLU A 83 0.06 0.57 -22.29
CA GLU A 83 0.48 0.40 -20.92
C GLU A 83 -0.74 -0.19 -20.23
N ASP A 84 -0.60 -1.42 -19.72
CA ASP A 84 -1.71 -2.14 -19.14
C ASP A 84 -2.12 -1.42 -17.86
N TRP A 85 -2.99 -0.42 -18.00
CA TRP A 85 -3.64 0.32 -16.91
C TRP A 85 -4.69 -0.57 -16.21
N SER A 86 -4.51 -1.89 -16.22
CA SER A 86 -5.40 -2.80 -15.51
C SER A 86 -5.41 -2.43 -14.03
N VAL A 87 -6.61 -2.42 -13.44
CA VAL A 87 -6.77 -2.11 -12.02
C VAL A 87 -6.17 -3.25 -11.24
N GLU A 88 -5.09 -2.99 -10.51
CA GLU A 88 -4.50 -4.00 -9.65
C GLU A 88 -5.54 -4.41 -8.58
N PRO A 89 -5.89 -5.71 -8.49
CA PRO A 89 -6.93 -6.16 -7.57
C PRO A 89 -6.46 -5.99 -6.12
N ALA A 90 -7.26 -5.32 -5.31
CA ALA A 90 -6.99 -5.15 -3.89
C ALA A 90 -7.28 -6.44 -3.12
N VAL A 91 -6.51 -6.71 -2.06
CA VAL A 91 -6.80 -7.82 -1.13
C VAL A 91 -7.81 -7.36 -0.08
N CYS A 92 -8.89 -8.13 0.08
CA CYS A 92 -9.93 -7.91 1.08
C CYS A 92 -9.34 -7.70 2.49
N LEU A 93 -10.01 -6.89 3.32
CA LEU A 93 -9.56 -6.65 4.69
C LEU A 93 -9.79 -7.85 5.62
N LEU A 94 -10.76 -8.71 5.29
CA LEU A 94 -11.26 -9.76 6.19
C LEU A 94 -10.92 -11.19 5.73
N CYS A 95 -10.45 -11.35 4.49
CA CYS A 95 -10.02 -12.64 3.95
C CYS A 95 -8.91 -12.46 2.89
N GLU A 96 -8.45 -13.56 2.30
CA GLU A 96 -7.35 -13.57 1.31
C GLU A 96 -7.82 -13.31 -0.13
N THR A 97 -9.11 -13.02 -0.35
CA THR A 97 -9.65 -12.78 -1.70
C THR A 97 -9.13 -11.47 -2.28
N ALA A 98 -8.56 -11.52 -3.48
CA ALA A 98 -8.23 -10.36 -4.28
C ALA A 98 -9.42 -9.97 -5.18
N SER A 99 -9.77 -8.69 -5.22
CA SER A 99 -10.90 -8.16 -5.98
C SER A 99 -10.64 -6.71 -6.41
N GLU A 100 -11.01 -6.38 -7.65
CA GLU A 100 -11.06 -5.00 -8.16
C GLU A 100 -12.10 -4.15 -7.41
N ASN A 101 -13.10 -4.79 -6.79
CA ASN A 101 -14.11 -4.13 -5.95
C ASN A 101 -14.25 -4.85 -4.60
N CYS A 102 -13.29 -4.59 -3.72
CA CYS A 102 -13.27 -5.17 -2.37
C CYS A 102 -14.44 -4.70 -1.50
N LEU A 103 -14.96 -3.48 -1.69
CA LEU A 103 -16.08 -2.97 -0.90
C LEU A 103 -17.36 -3.78 -1.14
N SER A 104 -17.70 -4.07 -2.40
CA SER A 104 -18.82 -4.95 -2.72
C SER A 104 -18.59 -6.38 -2.21
N HIS A 105 -17.38 -6.92 -2.38
CA HIS A 105 -17.04 -8.24 -1.86
C HIS A 105 -17.23 -8.33 -0.33
N MET A 106 -16.87 -7.29 0.43
CA MET A 106 -17.06 -7.28 1.89
C MET A 106 -18.54 -7.34 2.30
N ILE A 107 -19.42 -6.69 1.53
CA ILE A 107 -20.86 -6.76 1.77
C ILE A 107 -21.37 -8.17 1.46
N ASP A 108 -21.04 -8.71 0.30
CA ASP A 108 -21.60 -9.98 -0.18
C ASP A 108 -21.06 -11.20 0.59
N ALA A 109 -19.75 -11.23 0.86
CA ALA A 109 -19.10 -12.37 1.49
C ALA A 109 -19.09 -12.28 3.02
N HIS A 110 -19.00 -11.08 3.58
CA HIS A 110 -18.82 -10.87 5.02
C HIS A 110 -20.01 -10.16 5.69
N GLY A 111 -20.96 -9.62 4.92
CA GLY A 111 -22.06 -8.82 5.47
C GLY A 111 -21.58 -7.49 6.05
N VAL A 112 -20.41 -7.02 5.63
CA VAL A 112 -19.76 -5.83 6.19
C VAL A 112 -19.77 -4.70 5.16
N ASP A 113 -20.52 -3.65 5.46
CA ASP A 113 -20.43 -2.38 4.74
C ASP A 113 -19.35 -1.50 5.39
N PHE A 114 -18.13 -1.62 4.88
CA PHE A 114 -16.98 -0.85 5.38
C PHE A 114 -17.19 0.66 5.23
N ARG A 115 -17.86 1.09 4.15
CA ARG A 115 -18.10 2.52 3.88
C ARG A 115 -19.02 3.10 4.94
N ALA A 116 -20.17 2.45 5.18
CA ALA A 116 -21.10 2.89 6.22
C ALA A 116 -20.47 2.84 7.62
N ALA A 117 -19.64 1.83 7.89
CA ALA A 117 -18.93 1.71 9.17
C ALA A 117 -17.96 2.88 9.39
N VAL A 118 -17.15 3.23 8.39
CA VAL A 118 -16.18 4.34 8.48
C VAL A 118 -16.90 5.69 8.62
N GLN A 119 -17.94 5.92 7.83
CA GLN A 119 -18.69 7.19 7.85
C GLN A 119 -19.45 7.43 9.16
N SER A 120 -19.87 6.37 9.85
CA SER A 120 -20.52 6.47 11.16
C SER A 120 -19.53 6.52 12.33
N HIS A 121 -18.23 6.36 12.07
CA HIS A 121 -17.22 6.27 13.11
C HIS A 121 -16.78 7.66 13.60
N VAL A 122 -17.12 8.01 14.85
CA VAL A 122 -16.86 9.33 15.47
C VAL A 122 -15.38 9.74 15.45
N GLY A 123 -14.47 8.77 15.42
CA GLY A 123 -13.02 9.02 15.42
C GLY A 123 -12.38 9.25 14.05
N VAL A 124 -13.12 9.13 12.93
CA VAL A 124 -12.57 9.29 11.58
C VAL A 124 -12.77 10.73 11.12
N ARG A 125 -11.68 11.44 10.82
CA ARG A 125 -11.72 12.84 10.38
C ARG A 125 -11.12 13.05 9.01
N ASP A 126 -10.06 12.31 8.72
CA ASP A 126 -9.29 12.49 7.50
C ASP A 126 -8.84 11.14 6.90
N VAL A 127 -8.14 11.24 5.78
CA VAL A 127 -7.60 10.11 5.03
C VAL A 127 -6.62 9.29 5.87
N TYR A 128 -5.84 9.93 6.74
CA TYR A 128 -4.86 9.24 7.59
C TYR A 128 -5.56 8.36 8.62
N ASP A 129 -6.68 8.80 9.18
CA ASP A 129 -7.49 7.98 10.07
C ASP A 129 -8.01 6.71 9.36
N ILE A 130 -8.36 6.79 8.08
CA ILE A 130 -8.75 5.62 7.26
C ILE A 130 -7.57 4.68 7.05
N ILE A 131 -6.39 5.21 6.71
CA ILE A 131 -5.15 4.41 6.56
C ILE A 131 -4.86 3.65 7.87
N ARG A 132 -4.95 4.33 9.02
CA ARG A 132 -4.75 3.71 10.33
C ARG A 132 -5.75 2.57 10.56
N ILE A 133 -7.03 2.80 10.28
CA ILE A 133 -8.08 1.78 10.41
C ILE A 133 -7.76 0.56 9.56
N VAL A 134 -7.43 0.75 8.27
CA VAL A 134 -7.10 -0.36 7.36
C VAL A 134 -5.94 -1.18 7.90
N ASN A 135 -4.85 -0.53 8.29
CA ASN A 135 -3.67 -1.20 8.84
C ASN A 135 -3.96 -1.91 10.16
N ILE A 136 -4.82 -1.35 11.02
CA ILE A 136 -5.27 -2.00 12.26
C ILE A 136 -6.05 -3.28 11.93
N ILE A 137 -7.01 -3.21 11.02
CA ILE A 137 -7.82 -4.38 10.64
C ILE A 137 -6.91 -5.48 10.09
N ARG A 138 -5.99 -5.15 9.17
CA ARG A 138 -5.03 -6.13 8.64
C ARG A 138 -4.17 -6.77 9.73
N LYS A 139 -3.63 -5.98 10.66
CA LYS A 139 -2.87 -6.49 11.83
C LYS A 139 -3.72 -7.43 12.69
N CYS A 140 -4.98 -7.06 12.94
CA CYS A 140 -5.90 -7.80 13.77
C CYS A 140 -6.32 -9.13 13.12
N VAL A 141 -6.67 -9.11 11.83
CA VAL A 141 -7.05 -10.30 11.06
C VAL A 141 -5.88 -11.28 10.97
N ALA A 142 -4.67 -10.79 10.67
CA ALA A 142 -3.46 -11.63 10.65
C ALA A 142 -3.13 -12.29 12.00
N ARG A 143 -3.57 -11.69 13.11
CA ARG A 143 -3.37 -12.19 14.48
C ARG A 143 -4.58 -12.95 15.04
N GLY A 144 -5.70 -12.99 14.33
CA GLY A 144 -6.95 -13.56 14.84
C GLY A 144 -7.51 -12.81 16.05
N THR A 145 -7.30 -11.49 16.12
CA THR A 145 -7.74 -10.63 17.23
C THR A 145 -8.84 -9.66 16.79
N CYS A 146 -9.70 -9.26 17.71
CA CYS A 146 -10.80 -8.33 17.46
C CYS A 146 -10.27 -6.90 17.19
N PRO A 147 -10.62 -6.26 16.06
CA PRO A 147 -10.24 -4.87 15.76
C PRO A 147 -10.75 -3.87 16.81
N PHE A 148 -12.00 -4.03 17.29
CA PHE A 148 -12.62 -3.14 18.27
C PHE A 148 -11.78 -2.89 19.52
N ASN A 149 -11.10 -3.94 19.99
CA ASN A 149 -10.27 -3.92 21.19
C ASN A 149 -8.78 -3.72 20.87
N TYR A 150 -8.43 -3.22 19.68
CA TYR A 150 -7.06 -2.93 19.32
C TYR A 150 -6.40 -1.99 20.33
N ARG A 151 -5.28 -2.44 20.92
CA ARG A 151 -4.52 -1.77 22.00
C ARG A 151 -5.34 -1.43 23.26
N GLY A 152 -6.58 -1.90 23.38
CA GLY A 152 -7.47 -1.61 24.49
C GLY A 152 -7.52 -2.76 25.50
N GLU A 153 -7.23 -2.47 26.76
CA GLU A 153 -7.57 -3.35 27.88
C GLU A 153 -9.01 -3.03 28.31
N SER A 154 -9.98 -3.47 27.52
CA SER A 154 -11.39 -3.44 27.94
C SER A 154 -11.75 -4.76 28.62
N THR A 155 -12.71 -4.73 29.54
CA THR A 155 -13.32 -5.96 30.09
C THR A 155 -13.94 -6.83 28.99
N ASP A 156 -14.32 -6.22 27.87
CA ASP A 156 -14.91 -6.90 26.71
C ASP A 156 -13.84 -7.60 25.86
N ALA A 157 -12.56 -7.26 26.01
CA ALA A 157 -11.47 -7.86 25.24
C ALA A 157 -11.30 -9.35 25.57
N GLU A 158 -11.44 -9.74 26.83
CA GLU A 158 -11.38 -11.15 27.22
C GLU A 158 -12.60 -11.93 26.73
N THR A 159 -13.80 -11.32 26.80
CA THR A 159 -15.03 -11.90 26.24
C THR A 159 -14.91 -12.12 24.74
N CYS A 160 -14.39 -11.13 23.99
CA CYS A 160 -14.13 -11.26 22.56
C CYS A 160 -13.11 -12.37 22.29
N ARG A 161 -12.02 -12.45 23.08
CA ARG A 161 -11.01 -13.49 22.94
C ARG A 161 -11.61 -14.89 23.13
N CYS A 162 -12.39 -15.10 24.19
CA CYS A 162 -13.08 -16.36 24.44
C CYS A 162 -14.04 -16.74 23.31
N SER A 163 -14.83 -15.79 22.81
CA SER A 163 -15.73 -15.98 21.65
C SER A 163 -14.98 -16.43 20.39
N MET A 164 -13.88 -15.75 20.06
CA MET A 164 -13.06 -16.07 18.88
C MET A 164 -12.35 -17.41 19.02
N VAL A 165 -11.83 -17.75 20.21
CA VAL A 165 -11.21 -19.06 20.48
C VAL A 165 -12.23 -20.19 20.38
N ALA A 166 -13.47 -19.97 20.81
CA ALA A 166 -14.54 -20.95 20.73
C ALA A 166 -15.06 -21.15 19.29
N SER A 167 -14.89 -20.16 18.42
CA SER A 167 -15.42 -20.18 17.06
C SER A 167 -14.39 -19.68 16.04
N SER A 168 -14.46 -18.42 15.65
CA SER A 168 -13.51 -17.74 14.76
C SER A 168 -13.69 -16.22 14.85
N LEU A 169 -12.74 -15.47 14.30
CA LEU A 169 -12.90 -14.02 14.12
C LEU A 169 -14.09 -13.68 13.21
N GLU A 170 -14.31 -14.46 12.15
CA GLU A 170 -15.42 -14.24 11.22
C GLU A 170 -16.79 -14.42 11.90
N ALA A 171 -16.95 -15.48 12.69
CA ALA A 171 -18.17 -15.70 13.48
C ALA A 171 -18.38 -14.56 14.50
N HIS A 172 -17.31 -14.15 15.19
CA HIS A 172 -17.34 -13.05 16.15
C HIS A 172 -17.79 -11.72 15.50
N LEU A 173 -17.27 -11.38 14.32
CA LEU A 173 -17.63 -10.14 13.62
C LEU A 173 -19.05 -10.17 13.07
N ARG A 174 -19.59 -11.36 12.74
CA ARG A 174 -20.98 -11.52 12.34
C ARG A 174 -21.95 -11.29 13.50
N GLU A 175 -21.58 -11.72 14.71
CA GLU A 175 -22.37 -11.49 15.94
C GLU A 175 -22.23 -10.04 16.44
N HIS A 176 -21.08 -9.41 16.20
CA HIS A 176 -20.78 -8.04 16.61
C HIS A 176 -20.31 -7.17 15.43
N PRO A 177 -21.22 -6.70 14.55
CA PRO A 177 -20.83 -5.94 13.35
C PRO A 177 -20.05 -4.66 13.64
N LEU A 178 -20.29 -4.02 14.79
CA LEU A 178 -19.55 -2.82 15.21
C LEU A 178 -18.08 -3.10 15.52
N HIS A 179 -17.69 -4.37 15.70
CA HIS A 179 -16.33 -4.75 16.07
C HIS A 179 -15.37 -4.83 14.89
N VAL A 180 -15.85 -4.58 13.66
CA VAL A 180 -15.04 -4.54 12.45
C VAL A 180 -14.02 -3.40 12.49
N LEU A 181 -14.36 -2.27 13.12
CA LEU A 181 -13.49 -1.11 13.27
C LEU A 181 -12.91 -1.02 14.69
N PRO A 182 -11.71 -0.43 14.86
CA PRO A 182 -11.20 -0.12 16.19
C PRO A 182 -12.11 0.88 16.89
N ARG A 183 -12.41 0.65 18.17
CA ARG A 183 -13.27 1.56 18.97
C ARG A 183 -12.72 2.98 19.03
N VAL A 184 -11.39 3.10 19.03
CA VAL A 184 -10.66 4.38 19.06
C VAL A 184 -9.61 4.33 17.96
N VAL A 185 -9.62 5.32 17.07
CA VAL A 185 -8.56 5.51 16.07
C VAL A 185 -7.36 6.15 16.77
N PRO A 186 -6.17 5.51 16.80
CA PRO A 186 -4.97 6.11 17.36
C PRO A 186 -4.58 7.39 16.61
N SER A 187 -4.03 8.38 17.30
CA SER A 187 -3.52 9.60 16.68
C SER A 187 -2.03 9.53 16.33
N ASP A 188 -1.34 8.46 16.72
CA ASP A 188 0.09 8.27 16.44
C ASP A 188 0.32 7.68 15.04
N ASP A 189 1.56 7.79 14.55
CA ASP A 189 1.91 7.43 13.17
C ASP A 189 2.30 5.96 13.00
N ARG A 190 2.33 5.16 14.07
CA ARG A 190 2.74 3.74 13.99
C ARG A 190 1.79 2.91 13.14
N GLU A 191 0.54 3.36 13.01
CA GLU A 191 -0.49 2.74 12.18
C GLU A 191 -0.54 3.29 10.75
N LEU A 192 0.25 4.30 10.41
CA LEU A 192 0.37 4.77 9.04
C LEU A 192 1.27 3.90 8.18
N ILE A 193 2.16 3.13 8.80
CA ILE A 193 3.05 2.20 8.11
C ILE A 193 2.21 1.07 7.48
N PRO A 194 2.19 0.95 6.14
CA PRO A 194 1.40 -0.08 5.46
C PRO A 194 1.79 -1.49 5.89
N VAL A 195 0.79 -2.33 6.13
CA VAL A 195 1.02 -3.77 6.41
C VAL A 195 1.38 -4.53 5.13
N LEU A 196 0.85 -4.07 3.98
CA LEU A 196 1.14 -4.62 2.65
C LEU A 196 1.89 -3.58 1.82
N CYS A 197 2.97 -4.01 1.15
CA CYS A 197 3.64 -3.20 0.15
C CYS A 197 2.71 -3.00 -1.05
N GLY A 198 2.52 -1.76 -1.50
CA GLY A 198 1.61 -1.46 -2.61
C GLY A 198 0.15 -1.79 -2.28
N ASP A 199 -0.32 -1.49 -1.07
CA ASP A 199 -1.69 -1.83 -0.64
C ASP A 199 -2.75 -1.13 -1.51
N ALA A 200 -3.18 -1.80 -2.57
CA ALA A 200 -4.15 -1.30 -3.54
C ALA A 200 -5.52 -1.01 -2.89
N PHE A 201 -5.84 -1.62 -1.74
CA PHE A 201 -7.06 -1.28 -1.01
C PHE A 201 -7.00 0.16 -0.48
N ILE A 202 -5.88 0.54 0.15
CA ILE A 202 -5.67 1.89 0.66
C ILE A 202 -5.77 2.88 -0.50
N SER A 203 -5.06 2.63 -1.59
CA SER A 203 -5.11 3.48 -2.79
C SER A 203 -6.54 3.63 -3.32
N SER A 204 -7.29 2.52 -3.41
CA SER A 204 -8.68 2.50 -3.87
C SER A 204 -9.61 3.37 -3.01
N VAL A 205 -9.53 3.25 -1.67
CA VAL A 205 -10.47 3.93 -0.78
C VAL A 205 -10.11 5.39 -0.48
N VAL A 206 -8.82 5.73 -0.55
CA VAL A 206 -8.33 7.10 -0.33
C VAL A 206 -8.59 7.97 -1.56
N VAL A 207 -8.30 7.44 -2.74
CA VAL A 207 -8.38 8.20 -3.99
C VAL A 207 -9.81 8.22 -4.53
N GLY A 208 -10.57 7.14 -4.32
CA GLY A 208 -11.94 7.04 -4.82
C GLY A 208 -12.91 8.09 -4.27
N GLY A 209 -12.50 8.91 -3.29
CA GLY A 209 -13.28 10.05 -2.77
C GLY A 209 -14.59 9.67 -2.07
N ASP A 210 -14.85 8.37 -1.92
CA ASP A 210 -16.17 7.84 -1.55
C ASP A 210 -16.37 7.71 -0.02
N LEU A 211 -15.28 7.75 0.76
CA LEU A 211 -15.33 7.53 2.21
C LEU A 211 -15.40 8.81 3.04
N LEU A 212 -14.86 9.92 2.52
CA LEU A 212 -14.93 11.24 3.14
C LEU A 212 -15.73 12.15 2.21
N THR A 213 -16.53 13.06 2.77
CA THR A 213 -17.16 14.12 1.98
C THR A 213 -16.07 14.87 1.21
N GLN A 214 -16.19 14.89 -0.13
CA GLN A 214 -15.23 15.50 -1.05
C GLN A 214 -14.70 16.83 -0.49
N ALA A 215 -13.39 16.90 -0.26
CA ALA A 215 -12.72 18.17 -0.10
C ALA A 215 -12.89 18.96 -1.40
N GLU A 216 -13.17 20.27 -1.31
CA GLU A 216 -13.22 21.14 -2.48
C GLU A 216 -11.87 21.02 -3.22
N GLU A 217 -11.91 20.67 -4.51
CA GLU A 217 -10.72 20.63 -5.35
C GLU A 217 -10.09 22.03 -5.37
N ASP A 218 -8.84 22.14 -4.94
CA ASP A 218 -8.08 23.38 -5.03
C ASP A 218 -7.73 23.63 -6.51
N PRO A 219 -8.28 24.67 -7.16
CA PRO A 219 -8.03 24.94 -8.57
C PRO A 219 -6.55 25.28 -8.85
N ASP A 220 -5.77 25.66 -7.84
CA ASP A 220 -4.35 25.96 -7.97
C ASP A 220 -3.47 24.70 -7.90
N TYR A 221 -4.01 23.57 -7.41
CA TYR A 221 -3.30 22.29 -7.31
C TYR A 221 -4.17 21.13 -7.80
N PRO A 222 -4.39 21.00 -9.13
CA PRO A 222 -5.16 19.89 -9.69
C PRO A 222 -4.47 18.56 -9.40
N MET A 223 -5.21 17.61 -8.79
CA MET A 223 -4.69 16.26 -8.56
C MET A 223 -4.53 15.52 -9.90
N VAL A 224 -3.41 14.80 -10.05
CA VAL A 224 -3.20 13.92 -11.20
C VAL A 224 -4.09 12.67 -11.03
N PRO A 225 -4.87 12.28 -12.05
CA PRO A 225 -5.70 11.08 -11.98
C PRO A 225 -4.88 9.82 -11.72
N THR A 226 -5.37 8.95 -10.85
CA THR A 226 -4.72 7.67 -10.56
C THR A 226 -5.01 6.62 -11.63
N ILE A 227 -4.22 5.54 -11.62
CA ILE A 227 -4.38 4.39 -12.52
C ILE A 227 -5.82 3.86 -12.48
N ALA A 228 -6.39 3.69 -11.28
CA ALA A 228 -7.77 3.21 -11.13
C ALA A 228 -8.81 4.17 -11.76
N GLU A 229 -8.60 5.48 -11.66
CA GLU A 229 -9.49 6.49 -12.25
C GLU A 229 -9.36 6.55 -13.77
N MET A 230 -8.12 6.42 -14.29
CA MET A 230 -7.86 6.34 -15.72
C MET A 230 -8.48 5.07 -16.32
N ALA A 231 -8.30 3.92 -15.66
CA ALA A 231 -8.89 2.65 -16.04
C ALA A 231 -10.43 2.71 -16.07
N ARG A 232 -11.05 3.30 -15.04
CA ARG A 232 -12.51 3.50 -14.99
C ARG A 232 -13.01 4.39 -16.14
N LYS A 233 -12.33 5.52 -16.39
CA LYS A 233 -12.65 6.42 -17.51
C LYS A 233 -12.53 5.72 -18.87
N GLN A 234 -11.52 4.88 -19.07
CA GLN A 234 -11.39 4.07 -20.28
C GLN A 234 -12.49 3.01 -20.39
N ALA A 235 -12.82 2.30 -19.31
CA ALA A 235 -13.89 1.31 -19.29
C ALA A 235 -15.26 1.93 -19.63
N GLU A 236 -15.58 3.09 -19.06
CA GLU A 236 -16.80 3.86 -19.38
C GLU A 236 -16.79 4.36 -20.84
N GLY A 237 -15.63 4.79 -21.35
CA GLY A 237 -15.47 5.19 -22.75
C GLY A 237 -15.68 4.02 -23.73
N ARG A 238 -15.19 2.82 -23.39
CA ARG A 238 -15.38 1.59 -24.17
C ARG A 238 -16.86 1.14 -24.15
N GLN A 239 -17.54 1.22 -23.01
CA GLN A 239 -18.98 0.92 -22.91
C GLN A 239 -19.84 1.87 -23.75
N LYS A 240 -19.53 3.17 -23.77
CA LYS A 240 -20.25 4.16 -24.58
C LYS A 240 -20.04 3.96 -26.09
N ARG A 241 -18.85 3.52 -26.51
CA ARG A 241 -18.53 3.21 -27.91
C ARG A 241 -19.13 1.88 -28.41
N GLY A 242 -19.32 0.90 -27.52
CA GLY A 242 -19.96 -0.38 -27.85
C GLY A 242 -21.51 -0.36 -27.86
N SER A 243 -22.13 0.74 -27.43
CA SER A 243 -23.58 0.94 -27.40
C SER A 243 -24.12 1.85 -28.52
N MET A 244 -23.26 2.26 -29.46
CA MET A 244 -23.61 2.96 -30.71
C MET A 244 -23.52 2.00 -31.90
#